data_AF-L0B8I5-F1
#
_entry.id   AF-L0B8I5-F1
#
_cell.length_a   1.000
_cell.length_b   1.000
_cell.length_c   1.000
_cell.angle_alpha   90.00
_cell.angle_beta   90.00
_cell.angle_gamma   90.00
#
_symmetry.space_group_name_H-M   'P 1'
#
loop_
_entity.id
_entity.type
_entity.pdbx_description
1 polymer ?
#
loop_
_entity_poly.entity_id
_entity_poly.type
_entity_poly.pdbx_seq_one_letter_code
_entity_poly.pdbx_strand_id
1 'polypeptide(L)'
;MVRPFKVVLLGKTEEGYIWQYSFLVFARNKTEAVQLGVETAMSRRKLSDIRIFKVREYKKPTVWAELHGAWPEDTVLDELEEIGGYETLPKVQNIIEERV
;
A
#
# COMPACT_ATOMS: atom_id res chain seq x y z
N MET A 1 8.80 10.86 -16.64
CA MET A 1 7.41 11.37 -16.61
C MET A 1 6.75 10.89 -15.33
N VAL A 2 6.04 11.75 -14.61
CA VAL A 2 5.34 11.41 -13.37
C VAL A 2 3.94 10.88 -13.70
N ARG A 3 3.50 9.80 -13.04
CA ARG A 3 2.20 9.15 -13.23
C ARG A 3 1.54 8.87 -11.86
N PRO A 4 0.20 8.81 -11.80
CA PRO A 4 -0.50 8.44 -10.58
C PRO A 4 -0.50 6.92 -10.34
N PHE A 5 -0.26 6.52 -9.10
CA PHE A 5 -0.31 5.15 -8.62
C PHE A 5 -1.25 5.06 -7.41
N LYS A 6 -2.14 4.05 -7.38
CA LYS A 6 -2.81 3.62 -6.14
C LYS A 6 -1.90 2.62 -5.43
N VAL A 7 -1.43 2.98 -4.25
CA VAL A 7 -0.65 2.10 -3.37
C VAL A 7 -1.54 1.70 -2.22
N VAL A 8 -1.70 0.39 -2.03
CA VAL A 8 -2.45 -0.20 -0.93
C VAL A 8 -1.46 -0.93 -0.04
N LEU A 9 -1.38 -0.49 1.21
CA LEU A 9 -0.60 -1.09 2.26
C LEU A 9 -1.55 -1.70 3.29
N LEU A 10 -1.14 -2.82 3.85
CA LEU A 10 -1.79 -3.41 5.02
C LEU A 10 -0.85 -3.27 6.20
N GLY A 11 -1.37 -2.86 7.34
CA GLY A 11 -0.59 -2.71 8.56
C GLY A 11 -1.22 -3.44 9.73
N LYS A 12 -0.43 -4.16 10.52
CA LYS A 12 -0.86 -4.70 11.81
C LYS A 12 -0.56 -3.71 12.93
N THR A 13 -1.51 -3.62 13.86
CA THR A 13 -1.30 -2.98 15.17
C THR A 13 -0.75 -4.01 16.17
N GLU A 14 -0.29 -3.55 17.34
CA GLU A 14 0.18 -4.44 18.43
C GLU A 14 -0.89 -5.45 18.88
N GLU A 15 -2.17 -5.11 18.72
CA GLU A 15 -3.32 -5.96 19.07
C GLU A 15 -3.70 -6.97 17.97
N GLY A 16 -2.99 -6.99 16.83
CA GLY A 16 -3.21 -7.95 15.75
C GLY A 16 -4.25 -7.56 14.70
N TYR A 17 -4.96 -6.45 14.88
CA TYR A 17 -5.90 -5.94 13.86
C TYR A 17 -5.16 -5.50 12.60
N ILE A 18 -5.69 -5.91 11.43
CA ILE A 18 -5.19 -5.52 10.11
C ILE A 18 -5.92 -4.26 9.66
N TRP A 19 -5.15 -3.23 9.34
CA TRP A 19 -5.62 -1.97 8.82
C TRP A 19 -5.23 -1.81 7.36
N GLN A 20 -6.17 -1.36 6.54
CA GLN A 20 -5.89 -1.00 5.17
C GLN A 20 -5.59 0.49 5.04
N TYR A 21 -4.48 0.80 4.37
CA TYR A 21 -4.11 2.16 3.99
C TYR A 21 -4.03 2.25 2.48
N SER A 22 -4.82 3.15 1.90
CA SER A 22 -4.81 3.42 0.46
C SER A 22 -4.31 4.83 0.21
N PHE A 23 -3.28 4.95 -0.63
CA PHE A 23 -2.67 6.21 -1.03
C PHE A 23 -2.76 6.38 -2.53
N LEU A 24 -3.05 7.61 -2.96
CA LEU A 24 -2.83 8.05 -4.33
C LEU A 24 -1.53 8.86 -4.35
N VAL A 25 -0.52 8.35 -5.05
CA VAL A 25 0.83 8.92 -5.10
C VAL A 25 1.25 9.17 -6.54
N PHE A 26 1.91 10.30 -6.77
CA PHE A 26 2.45 10.67 -8.07
C PHE A 26 3.95 10.36 -8.09
N ALA A 27 4.37 9.41 -8.92
CA ALA A 27 5.75 8.93 -8.98
C ALA A 27 6.22 8.66 -10.41
N ARG A 28 7.52 8.52 -10.63
CA ARG A 28 8.12 8.19 -11.94
C ARG A 28 8.06 6.69 -12.23
N ASN A 29 8.05 5.85 -11.18
CA ASN A 29 7.98 4.40 -11.30
C ASN A 29 7.27 3.78 -10.07
N LYS A 30 7.01 2.47 -10.15
CA LYS A 30 6.31 1.70 -9.12
C LYS A 30 7.05 1.72 -7.78
N THR A 31 8.37 1.63 -7.79
CA THR A 31 9.20 1.61 -6.58
C THR A 31 9.12 2.93 -5.82
N GLU A 32 9.25 4.06 -6.53
CA GLU A 32 9.12 5.41 -5.96
C GLU A 32 7.69 5.65 -5.42
N ALA A 33 6.66 5.14 -6.09
CA ALA A 33 5.28 5.21 -5.59
C ALA A 33 5.12 4.47 -4.24
N VAL A 34 5.65 3.25 -4.15
CA VAL A 34 5.59 2.45 -2.92
C VAL A 34 6.31 3.17 -1.78
N GLN A 35 7.50 3.72 -2.04
CA GLN A 35 8.28 4.46 -1.05
C GLN A 35 7.49 5.64 -0.48
N LEU A 36 6.89 6.47 -1.34
CA LEU A 36 6.06 7.60 -0.90
C LEU A 36 4.83 7.16 -0.09
N GLY A 37 4.17 6.05 -0.49
CA GLY A 37 3.06 5.48 0.26
C GLY A 37 3.47 4.99 1.66
N VAL A 38 4.64 4.36 1.75
CA VAL A 38 5.21 3.84 2.99
C VAL A 38 5.61 4.97 3.95
N GLU A 39 6.31 6.00 3.47
CA GLU A 39 6.67 7.17 4.27
C GLU A 39 5.43 7.86 4.85
N THR A 40 4.36 7.95 4.06
CA THR A 40 3.07 8.51 4.49
C THR A 40 2.39 7.62 5.55
N ALA A 41 2.47 6.29 5.42
CA ALA A 41 1.90 5.35 6.39
C ALA A 41 2.64 5.38 7.74
N MET A 42 3.98 5.35 7.72
CA MET A 42 4.81 5.36 8.93
C MET A 42 4.71 6.67 9.70
N SER A 43 4.62 7.81 9.01
CA SER A 43 4.53 9.12 9.67
C SER A 43 3.20 9.36 10.39
N ARG A 44 2.13 8.60 10.07
CA ARG A 44 0.78 8.84 10.58
C ARG A 44 0.30 7.83 11.64
N ARG A 45 0.92 6.66 11.80
CA ARG A 45 0.42 5.57 12.68
C ARG A 45 1.58 4.72 13.24
N LYS A 46 1.47 4.27 14.51
CA LYS A 46 2.38 3.28 15.14
C LYS A 46 2.10 1.86 14.63
N LEU A 47 2.38 1.58 13.36
CA LEU A 47 2.21 0.24 12.80
C LEU A 47 3.48 -0.59 13.03
N SER A 48 3.32 -1.82 13.49
CA SER A 48 4.44 -2.72 13.84
C SER A 48 4.88 -3.59 12.66
N ASP A 49 3.97 -3.92 11.74
CA ASP A 49 4.25 -4.65 10.51
C ASP A 49 3.46 -3.99 9.38
N ILE A 50 4.13 -3.48 8.33
CA ILE A 50 3.50 -2.91 7.13
C ILE A 50 3.92 -3.74 5.93
N ARG A 51 2.93 -4.13 5.12
CA ARG A 51 3.10 -4.96 3.93
C ARG A 51 2.44 -4.34 2.72
N ILE A 52 3.03 -4.61 1.57
CA ILE A 52 2.49 -4.13 0.30
C ILE A 52 1.50 -5.14 -0.21
N PHE A 53 0.25 -4.71 -0.28
CA PHE A 53 -0.83 -5.53 -0.79
C PHE A 53 -0.97 -5.34 -2.30
N LYS A 54 -1.09 -4.09 -2.77
CA LYS A 54 -1.34 -3.82 -4.18
C LYS A 54 -0.79 -2.48 -4.62
N VAL A 55 -0.27 -2.44 -5.85
CA VAL A 55 0.15 -1.20 -6.49
C VAL A 55 -0.37 -1.18 -7.91
N ARG A 56 -1.16 -0.15 -8.23
CA ARG A 56 -1.79 0.00 -9.54
C ARG A 56 -1.39 1.33 -10.16
N GLU A 57 -0.76 1.27 -11.33
CA GLU A 57 -0.51 2.45 -12.16
C GLU A 57 -1.78 2.85 -12.92
N TYR A 58 -2.11 4.14 -12.93
CA TYR A 58 -3.16 4.68 -13.79
C TYR A 58 -2.55 5.30 -15.05
N LYS A 59 -2.72 4.61 -16.19
CA LYS A 59 -2.21 5.04 -17.50
C LYS A 59 -2.91 6.29 -18.06
N LYS A 60 -4.12 6.58 -17.58
CA LYS A 60 -4.86 7.82 -17.89
C LYS A 60 -5.04 8.58 -16.57
N PRO A 61 -4.82 9.91 -16.54
CA PRO A 61 -5.10 10.74 -15.37
C PRO A 61 -6.62 10.94 -15.25
N THR A 62 -7.35 9.86 -15.00
CA THR A 62 -8.75 9.94 -14.59
C THR A 62 -8.73 10.11 -13.08
N VAL A 63 -8.30 11.28 -12.61
CA VAL A 63 -8.44 11.66 -11.20
C VAL A 63 -9.89 12.04 -10.99
N TRP A 64 -10.75 11.03 -10.91
CA TRP A 64 -12.12 11.20 -10.45
C TRP A 64 -12.07 11.23 -8.92
N ALA A 65 -11.88 12.44 -8.40
CA ALA A 65 -11.71 12.76 -6.99
C ALA A 65 -10.47 12.16 -6.30
N GLU A 66 -9.98 12.83 -5.27
CA GLU A 66 -9.16 12.19 -4.24
C GLU A 66 -9.91 10.95 -3.77
N LEU A 67 -9.51 9.78 -4.26
CA LEU A 67 -10.12 8.49 -3.91
C LEU A 67 -9.81 8.20 -2.44
N HIS A 68 -10.61 8.77 -1.56
CA HIS A 68 -10.78 8.36 -0.16
C HIS A 68 -11.46 6.98 -0.03
N GLY A 69 -11.54 6.21 -1.12
CA GLY A 69 -12.03 4.84 -1.12
C GLY A 69 -10.89 3.86 -0.84
N ALA A 70 -10.84 3.38 0.40
CA ALA A 70 -10.28 2.07 0.69
C ALA A 70 -10.88 1.04 -0.31
N TRP A 71 -10.16 -0.05 -0.56
CA TRP A 71 -10.81 -1.14 -1.29
C TRP A 71 -11.94 -1.70 -0.42
N PRO A 72 -13.01 -2.26 -1.02
CA PRO A 72 -14.03 -2.95 -0.24
C PRO A 72 -13.37 -4.01 0.64
N GLU A 73 -13.76 -4.06 1.92
CA GLU A 73 -13.17 -4.97 2.91
C GLU A 73 -13.24 -6.43 2.46
N ASP A 74 -14.41 -6.86 1.97
CA ASP A 74 -14.63 -8.20 1.43
C ASP A 74 -13.63 -8.55 0.33
N THR A 75 -13.38 -7.62 -0.61
CA THR A 75 -12.39 -7.82 -1.69
C THR A 75 -10.97 -7.97 -1.15
N VAL A 76 -10.62 -7.26 -0.07
CA VAL A 76 -9.30 -7.37 0.54
C VAL A 76 -9.16 -8.72 1.24
N LEU A 77 -10.20 -9.17 1.95
CA LEU A 77 -10.20 -10.46 2.64
C LEU A 77 -10.13 -11.63 1.65
N ASP A 78 -10.94 -11.61 0.59
CA ASP A 78 -10.95 -12.63 -0.47
C ASP A 78 -9.57 -12.72 -1.14
N GLU A 79 -9.02 -11.58 -1.59
CA GLU A 79 -7.68 -11.55 -2.21
C GLU A 79 -6.60 -11.99 -1.20
N LEU A 80 -6.70 -11.62 0.08
CA LEU A 80 -5.76 -12.09 1.10
C LEU A 80 -5.81 -13.61 1.28
N GLU A 81 -7.00 -14.20 1.30
CA GLU A 81 -7.19 -15.65 1.42
C GLU A 81 -6.58 -16.36 0.20
N GLU A 82 -6.81 -15.85 -1.02
CA GLU A 82 -6.23 -16.39 -2.26
C GLU A 82 -4.69 -16.37 -2.25
N ILE A 83 -4.06 -15.36 -1.66
CA ILE A 83 -2.59 -15.21 -1.60
C ILE A 83 -1.99 -16.02 -0.42
N GLY A 84 -2.82 -16.71 0.38
CA GLY A 84 -2.39 -17.52 1.53
C GLY A 84 -2.20 -16.71 2.83
N GLY A 85 -2.80 -15.53 2.90
CA GLY A 85 -2.87 -14.70 4.10
C GLY A 85 -1.82 -13.59 4.19
N TYR A 86 -1.98 -12.71 5.17
CA TYR A 86 -1.14 -11.52 5.36
C TYR A 86 0.37 -11.81 5.43
N GLU A 87 0.76 -12.95 6.00
CA GLU A 87 2.17 -13.31 6.23
C GLU A 87 2.94 -13.63 4.94
N THR A 88 2.26 -13.87 3.82
CA THR A 88 2.89 -14.13 2.52
C THR A 88 3.22 -12.84 1.76
N LEU A 89 2.66 -11.71 2.18
CA LEU A 89 2.89 -10.43 1.52
C LEU A 89 4.31 -9.90 1.78
N PRO A 90 4.92 -9.21 0.81
CA PRO A 90 6.24 -8.63 0.96
C PRO A 90 6.22 -7.54 2.04
N LYS A 91 7.16 -7.68 2.99
CA LYS A 91 7.42 -6.65 4.01
C LYS A 91 8.03 -5.42 3.37
N VAL A 92 7.65 -4.27 3.91
CA VAL A 92 8.17 -2.98 3.47
C VAL A 92 9.67 -2.82 3.77
N GLN A 93 10.20 -3.44 4.84
CA GLN A 93 11.63 -3.38 5.18
C GLN A 93 12.54 -3.83 4.02
N ASN A 94 12.12 -4.82 3.24
CA ASN A 94 12.88 -5.32 2.10
C ASN A 94 13.11 -4.28 0.99
N ILE A 95 12.30 -3.21 0.93
CA ILE A 95 12.38 -2.16 -0.09
C ILE A 95 13.15 -0.94 0.43
N ILE A 96 13.22 -0.78 1.76
CA ILE A 96 14.00 0.29 2.40
C ILE A 96 15.48 -0.13 2.47
N GLU A 97 15.78 -1.41 2.65
CA GLU A 97 17.15 -1.94 2.73
C GLU A 97 17.90 -1.95 1.38
N GLU A 98 17.22 -1.94 0.23
CA GLU A 98 17.85 -1.75 -1.10
C GLU A 98 18.54 -0.37 -1.27
N ARG A 99 18.48 0.48 -0.23
CA ARG A 99 19.03 1.83 -0.19
C ARG A 99 20.36 1.95 0.56
N VAL A 100 20.84 0.88 1.23
CA VAL A 100 22.11 0.85 1.97
C VAL A 100 23.17 0.09 1.17
#